data_AF-A0A452VHF9-F1
#
_entry.id   AF-A0A452VHF9-F1
#
_cell.length_a   1.000
_cell.length_b   1.000
_cell.length_c   1.000
_cell.angle_alpha   90.00
_cell.angle_beta   90.00
_cell.angle_gamma   90.00
#
_symmetry.space_group_name_H-M   'P 1'
#
loop_
_entity.id
_entity.type
_entity.pdbx_description
1 polymer ?
#
loop_
_entity_poly.entity_id
_entity_poly.type
_entity_poly.pdbx_seq_one_letter_code
_entity_poly.pdbx_strand_id
1 'polypeptide(L)'
;KISNNPSNFNGVCVFIGLPESIIAAACSRSGLRVLHVDSRNYYGGNWASFSFSGILSWLKEYQENSDIVNESPTWQEQILENEEAIALSRKDKTIQHVEVFCYASQDLHEDVEEAGALQKNHASVISGNPTEAAHSAYQPSEDESLCTVSCEMPTEQTPSSDQETALEINDVEVTGENEKHYDDKTRVKSASEEETSENVPTAEDTALQPKKNRITYSQIIKEGRRFNIDLVSKLLYSRGLLIDLLIKSNVSRYAEFKNITRILAFREGRVEQVPCSRADVFNSKQLTMVEKRMLMKFLTFCMEYEKHPDEYKVIEITFSEYLKTQKLTPNLQYFVLHSIAMTSETASNTVDGLKATKNFLHCLGRYGNTPFLFPLYGQGELPQCFCRMCAVFGGIYCLRHSVQCLVVDKESRKCKAIIDQFGQRIISKHFLVEDSYFSENTCSHVQYRQISRSVLITDRSVLKTDSDQQISILTVPGEEPGTFAVRVIELCPSTMTCMKGTYLVHLTCTTSKTAREDLEPVVQKLFTPYTETEIENEEVEKPRHLYCGLGNDNAVKQAERLFQLICPNEDFCPPPPNPEDIIIDGDSLQSETSEFSVIPEANSETPKESTSLGNPEETSQ
;
A
#
# COMPACT_ATOMS: atom_id res chain seq x y z
N LYS A 1 -20.47 -2.65 -23.71
CA LYS A 1 -19.88 -2.77 -25.07
C LYS A 1 -18.56 -2.03 -25.05
N ILE A 2 -17.43 -2.68 -25.31
CA ILE A 2 -16.12 -2.01 -25.43
C ILE A 2 -16.10 -1.30 -26.79
N SER A 3 -15.64 -0.05 -26.83
CA SER A 3 -15.37 0.66 -28.08
C SER A 3 -14.10 0.11 -28.72
N ASN A 4 -14.23 -0.71 -29.76
CA ASN A 4 -13.18 -1.38 -30.56
C ASN A 4 -11.73 -1.12 -30.10
N ASN A 5 -11.22 -1.96 -29.19
CA ASN A 5 -9.82 -1.92 -28.78
C ASN A 5 -8.91 -2.04 -30.03
N PRO A 6 -7.94 -1.11 -30.23
CA PRO A 6 -7.04 -1.19 -31.37
C PRO A 6 -6.24 -2.49 -31.36
N SER A 7 -6.46 -3.37 -32.34
CA SER A 7 -5.72 -4.63 -32.49
C SER A 7 -4.23 -4.45 -32.83
N ASN A 8 -3.78 -3.22 -33.03
CA ASN A 8 -2.43 -2.88 -33.49
C ASN A 8 -1.82 -1.72 -32.68
N PHE A 9 -1.16 -2.05 -31.56
CA PHE A 9 -0.39 -1.12 -30.73
C PHE A 9 1.08 -1.10 -31.17
N ASN A 10 1.50 -0.03 -31.85
CA ASN A 10 2.93 0.31 -31.93
C ASN A 10 3.37 0.89 -30.57
N GLY A 11 3.57 0.03 -29.58
CA GLY A 11 3.54 0.43 -28.18
C GLY A 11 4.12 -0.59 -27.19
N VAL A 12 3.68 -0.48 -25.94
CA VAL A 12 4.07 -1.34 -24.80
C VAL A 12 2.81 -1.96 -24.17
N CYS A 13 2.84 -3.27 -23.93
CA CYS A 13 1.83 -3.97 -23.11
C CYS A 13 2.39 -4.22 -21.71
N VAL A 14 1.63 -3.90 -20.66
CA VAL A 14 2.08 -3.92 -19.25
C VAL A 14 1.05 -4.59 -18.34
N PHE A 15 1.49 -5.28 -17.29
CA PHE A 15 0.66 -5.91 -16.25
C PHE A 15 0.81 -5.17 -14.92
N ILE A 16 -0.24 -4.99 -14.10
CA ILE A 16 -0.23 -3.99 -13.02
C ILE A 16 0.53 -4.42 -11.74
N GLY A 17 1.51 -3.61 -11.36
CA GLY A 17 2.23 -3.57 -10.07
C GLY A 17 2.92 -2.22 -9.87
N LEU A 18 3.68 -1.98 -8.79
CA LEU A 18 4.36 -0.67 -8.60
C LEU A 18 5.47 -0.39 -9.63
N PRO A 19 6.50 -1.26 -9.83
CA PRO A 19 7.49 -1.05 -10.89
C PRO A 19 6.85 -0.88 -12.27
N GLU A 20 5.78 -1.63 -12.52
CA GLU A 20 5.07 -1.73 -13.79
C GLU A 20 4.22 -0.48 -14.06
N SER A 21 3.61 0.10 -13.02
CA SER A 21 2.94 1.40 -13.08
C SER A 21 3.93 2.52 -13.41
N ILE A 22 5.13 2.49 -12.82
CA ILE A 22 6.17 3.50 -13.07
C ILE A 22 6.67 3.44 -14.52
N ILE A 23 6.97 2.24 -15.05
CA ILE A 23 7.42 2.09 -16.46
C ILE A 23 6.30 2.40 -17.45
N ALA A 24 5.05 2.04 -17.17
CA ALA A 24 3.90 2.43 -17.99
C ALA A 24 3.74 3.96 -18.06
N ALA A 25 3.88 4.65 -16.93
CA ALA A 25 3.88 6.10 -16.86
C ALA A 25 5.05 6.71 -17.64
N ALA A 26 6.26 6.17 -17.52
CA ALA A 26 7.45 6.64 -18.24
C ALA A 26 7.28 6.50 -19.77
N CYS A 27 6.94 5.30 -20.26
CA CYS A 27 6.75 5.05 -21.69
C CYS A 27 5.63 5.90 -22.29
N SER A 28 4.51 6.06 -21.60
CA SER A 28 3.41 6.91 -22.04
C SER A 28 3.80 8.40 -22.03
N ARG A 29 4.54 8.87 -21.01
CA ARG A 29 5.07 10.24 -20.94
C ARG A 29 6.04 10.57 -22.09
N SER A 30 6.79 9.59 -22.59
CA SER A 30 7.62 9.68 -23.81
C SER A 30 6.83 9.43 -25.11
N GLY A 31 5.50 9.44 -25.08
CA GLY A 31 4.64 9.38 -26.27
C GLY A 31 4.43 7.99 -26.86
N LEU A 32 4.85 6.91 -26.19
CA LEU A 32 4.47 5.55 -26.60
C LEU A 32 3.01 5.28 -26.27
N ARG A 33 2.29 4.61 -27.17
CA ARG A 33 0.96 4.05 -26.85
C ARG A 33 1.14 2.91 -25.86
N VAL A 34 0.53 2.99 -24.69
CA VAL A 34 0.59 1.95 -23.67
C VAL A 34 -0.77 1.27 -23.54
N LEU A 35 -0.77 -0.06 -23.45
CA LEU A 35 -1.91 -0.87 -23.01
C LEU A 35 -1.54 -1.51 -21.68
N HIS A 36 -2.34 -1.26 -20.64
CA HIS A 36 -2.09 -1.73 -19.29
C HIS A 36 -3.27 -2.61 -18.84
N VAL A 37 -2.98 -3.87 -18.52
CA VAL A 37 -3.99 -4.90 -18.22
C VAL A 37 -3.77 -5.52 -16.84
N ASP A 38 -4.84 -5.96 -16.20
CA ASP A 38 -4.78 -6.82 -15.01
C ASP A 38 -5.96 -7.79 -15.04
N SER A 39 -5.69 -9.05 -14.68
CA SER A 39 -6.72 -10.07 -14.43
C SER A 39 -7.58 -9.73 -13.20
N ARG A 40 -7.01 -9.03 -12.22
CA ARG A 40 -7.67 -8.62 -10.97
C ARG A 40 -8.67 -7.49 -11.23
N ASN A 41 -9.58 -7.28 -10.27
CA ASN A 41 -10.63 -6.25 -10.35
C ASN A 41 -10.27 -4.92 -9.67
N TYR A 42 -9.08 -4.84 -9.05
CA TYR A 42 -8.47 -3.69 -8.38
C TYR A 42 -7.08 -3.38 -8.97
N TYR A 43 -6.48 -2.24 -8.59
CA TYR A 43 -5.13 -1.87 -9.00
C TYR A 43 -4.04 -2.38 -8.05
N GLY A 44 -2.84 -2.61 -8.59
CA GLY A 44 -1.59 -2.74 -7.83
C GLY A 44 -1.07 -4.17 -7.67
N GLY A 45 -1.83 -5.19 -8.04
CA GLY A 45 -1.43 -6.59 -7.84
C GLY A 45 -1.09 -6.86 -6.37
N ASN A 46 0.11 -7.39 -6.11
CA ASN A 46 0.60 -7.62 -4.74
C ASN A 46 1.03 -6.35 -3.98
N TRP A 47 0.97 -5.17 -4.60
CA TRP A 47 1.14 -3.86 -3.94
C TRP A 47 -0.18 -3.22 -3.51
N ALA A 48 -1.31 -3.89 -3.71
CA ALA A 48 -2.65 -3.35 -3.41
C ALA A 48 -2.90 -3.11 -1.91
N SER A 49 -3.89 -2.26 -1.65
CA SER A 49 -4.49 -1.99 -0.34
C SER A 49 -6.00 -2.28 -0.36
N PHE A 50 -6.55 -2.81 0.73
CA PHE A 50 -7.95 -3.29 0.75
C PHE A 50 -8.79 -2.74 1.91
N SER A 51 -10.09 -2.55 1.68
CA SER A 51 -11.08 -2.43 2.75
C SER A 51 -11.15 -3.72 3.59
N PHE A 52 -11.80 -3.68 4.76
CA PHE A 52 -11.91 -4.90 5.58
C PHE A 52 -12.73 -6.02 4.90
N SER A 53 -13.79 -5.69 4.15
CA SER A 53 -14.48 -6.68 3.30
C SER A 53 -13.65 -7.08 2.07
N GLY A 54 -12.87 -6.16 1.50
CA GLY A 54 -11.96 -6.45 0.39
C GLY A 54 -10.87 -7.45 0.74
N ILE A 55 -10.25 -7.32 1.92
CA ILE A 55 -9.23 -8.27 2.36
C ILE A 55 -9.84 -9.64 2.69
N LEU A 56 -11.08 -9.71 3.21
CA LEU A 56 -11.80 -10.98 3.40
C LEU A 56 -12.10 -11.69 2.07
N SER A 57 -12.49 -10.94 1.02
CA SER A 57 -12.64 -11.48 -0.34
C SER A 57 -11.31 -12.01 -0.89
N TRP A 58 -10.24 -11.24 -0.76
CA TRP A 58 -8.89 -11.63 -1.19
C TRP A 58 -8.36 -12.86 -0.43
N LEU A 59 -8.63 -12.98 0.87
CA LEU A 59 -8.25 -14.16 1.66
C LEU A 59 -8.94 -15.43 1.13
N LYS A 60 -10.22 -15.37 0.75
CA LYS A 60 -10.97 -16.49 0.14
C LYS A 60 -10.37 -16.95 -1.18
N GLU A 61 -9.94 -16.02 -2.04
CA GLU A 61 -9.28 -16.30 -3.33
C GLU A 61 -8.03 -17.19 -3.21
N TYR A 62 -7.39 -17.25 -2.02
CA TYR A 62 -6.25 -18.12 -1.72
C TYR A 62 -6.55 -19.26 -0.74
N GLN A 63 -7.69 -19.25 -0.03
CA GLN A 63 -8.09 -20.31 0.91
C GLN A 63 -9.02 -21.37 0.30
N GLU A 64 -10.02 -20.97 -0.49
CA GLU A 64 -11.08 -21.86 -1.02
C GLU A 64 -10.67 -22.50 -2.37
N ASN A 65 -9.61 -22.00 -2.97
CA ASN A 65 -9.33 -22.10 -4.39
C ASN A 65 -8.62 -23.40 -4.79
N SER A 66 -9.39 -24.48 -4.94
CA SER A 66 -8.94 -25.79 -5.44
C SER A 66 -9.35 -26.09 -6.90
N ASP A 67 -9.96 -25.11 -7.58
CA ASP A 67 -10.66 -25.33 -8.85
C ASP A 67 -9.75 -25.66 -10.04
N ILE A 68 -9.87 -26.90 -10.52
CA ILE A 68 -9.29 -27.37 -11.77
C ILE A 68 -10.24 -27.00 -12.93
N VAL A 69 -10.35 -25.71 -13.26
CA VAL A 69 -11.10 -25.24 -14.43
C VAL A 69 -10.33 -25.60 -15.71
N ASN A 70 -10.54 -26.84 -16.15
CA ASN A 70 -9.81 -27.47 -17.24
C ASN A 70 -10.36 -27.08 -18.62
N GLU A 71 -10.62 -25.78 -18.83
CA GLU A 71 -11.02 -25.26 -20.14
C GLU A 71 -9.86 -25.36 -21.12
N SER A 72 -10.02 -26.27 -22.09
CA SER A 72 -9.21 -26.36 -23.31
C SER A 72 -9.12 -24.98 -23.95
N PRO A 73 -7.93 -24.35 -24.03
CA PRO A 73 -7.87 -22.96 -24.44
C PRO A 73 -8.21 -22.82 -25.93
N THR A 74 -9.02 -21.81 -26.24
CA THR A 74 -9.43 -21.44 -27.60
C THR A 74 -8.37 -20.64 -28.35
N TRP A 75 -7.28 -20.21 -27.70
CA TRP A 75 -6.23 -19.41 -28.32
C TRP A 75 -5.34 -20.19 -29.29
N GLN A 76 -5.25 -21.52 -29.19
CA GLN A 76 -4.43 -22.35 -30.09
C GLN A 76 -4.81 -22.14 -31.56
N GLU A 77 -6.10 -21.94 -31.85
CA GLU A 77 -6.63 -21.70 -33.20
C GLU A 77 -6.16 -20.37 -33.82
N GLN A 78 -5.55 -19.48 -33.03
CA GLN A 78 -5.06 -18.16 -33.45
C GLN A 78 -3.53 -18.09 -33.60
N ILE A 79 -2.83 -19.20 -33.37
CA ILE A 79 -1.38 -19.31 -33.54
C ILE A 79 -1.08 -19.72 -34.99
N LEU A 80 -0.27 -18.92 -35.68
CA LEU A 80 0.10 -19.18 -37.07
C LEU A 80 1.21 -20.23 -37.16
N GLU A 81 1.37 -20.89 -38.32
CA GLU A 81 2.35 -21.98 -38.50
C GLU A 81 3.80 -21.58 -38.18
N ASN A 82 4.17 -20.32 -38.46
CA ASN A 82 5.48 -19.73 -38.14
C ASN A 82 5.61 -19.17 -36.72
N GLU A 83 4.63 -19.42 -35.84
CA GLU A 83 4.56 -18.87 -34.49
C GLU A 83 4.43 -19.95 -33.42
N GLU A 84 4.88 -19.65 -32.22
CA GLU A 84 4.72 -20.46 -31.01
C GLU A 84 4.09 -19.62 -29.91
N ALA A 85 3.52 -20.28 -28.90
CA ALA A 85 2.85 -19.61 -27.79
C ALA A 85 3.55 -19.91 -26.47
N ILE A 86 3.78 -18.87 -25.66
CA ILE A 86 4.15 -19.02 -24.25
C ILE A 86 2.87 -18.76 -23.45
N ALA A 87 2.29 -19.83 -22.90
CA ALA A 87 1.12 -19.72 -22.03
C ALA A 87 1.46 -18.93 -20.75
N LEU A 88 0.59 -18.00 -20.38
CA LEU A 88 0.67 -17.28 -19.11
C LEU A 88 -0.11 -18.04 -18.02
N SER A 89 0.18 -17.74 -16.76
CA SER A 89 -0.57 -18.34 -15.65
C SER A 89 -2.01 -17.83 -15.62
N ARG A 90 -2.96 -18.75 -15.46
CA ARG A 90 -4.36 -18.44 -15.14
C ARG A 90 -4.59 -18.19 -13.64
N LYS A 91 -3.59 -18.45 -12.78
CA LYS A 91 -3.73 -18.43 -11.32
C LYS A 91 -2.47 -17.91 -10.64
N ASP A 92 -2.64 -16.89 -9.81
CA ASP A 92 -1.58 -16.37 -8.95
C ASP A 92 -1.23 -17.39 -7.86
N LYS A 93 0.06 -17.64 -7.64
CA LYS A 93 0.60 -18.60 -6.64
C LYS A 93 1.59 -17.95 -5.66
N THR A 94 1.61 -16.62 -5.61
CA THR A 94 2.60 -15.82 -4.84
C THR A 94 2.28 -15.74 -3.35
N ILE A 95 1.03 -15.97 -2.97
CA ILE A 95 0.55 -15.93 -1.58
C ILE A 95 0.37 -17.36 -1.08
N GLN A 96 0.94 -17.66 0.09
CA GLN A 96 1.01 -19.01 0.68
C GLN A 96 0.88 -18.91 2.21
N HIS A 97 0.50 -20.00 2.88
CA HIS A 97 0.38 -20.08 4.35
C HIS A 97 -0.51 -19.00 4.98
N VAL A 98 -1.72 -18.83 4.42
CA VAL A 98 -2.71 -17.81 4.85
C VAL A 98 -3.44 -18.24 6.14
N GLU A 99 -3.00 -17.73 7.28
CA GLU A 99 -3.64 -17.90 8.59
C GLU A 99 -4.35 -16.61 9.05
N VAL A 100 -5.52 -16.74 9.70
CA VAL A 100 -6.37 -15.62 10.12
C VAL A 100 -6.95 -15.90 11.51
N PHE A 101 -6.82 -14.93 12.42
CA PHE A 101 -7.27 -15.05 13.82
C PHE A 101 -8.18 -13.89 14.21
N CYS A 102 -9.31 -14.20 14.85
CA CYS A 102 -10.27 -13.21 15.35
C CYS A 102 -10.35 -13.30 16.88
N TYR A 103 -9.62 -12.41 17.57
CA TYR A 103 -9.61 -12.33 19.04
C TYR A 103 -10.64 -11.33 19.62
N ALA A 104 -11.33 -10.56 18.77
CA ALA A 104 -12.39 -9.64 19.18
C ALA A 104 -13.69 -10.40 19.50
N SER A 105 -14.57 -9.81 20.33
CA SER A 105 -15.87 -10.42 20.64
C SER A 105 -16.69 -10.61 19.36
N GLN A 106 -17.22 -11.83 19.18
CA GLN A 106 -18.23 -12.16 18.20
C GLN A 106 -19.58 -12.18 18.90
N ASP A 107 -20.20 -11.02 19.02
CA ASP A 107 -21.50 -10.89 19.69
C ASP A 107 -22.58 -11.62 18.86
N LEU A 108 -23.44 -12.41 19.53
CA LEU A 108 -24.35 -13.36 18.88
C LEU A 108 -25.66 -12.76 18.34
N HIS A 109 -25.72 -11.43 18.15
CA HIS A 109 -26.96 -10.73 17.85
C HIS A 109 -26.87 -9.81 16.62
N GLU A 110 -27.95 -9.89 15.83
CA GLU A 110 -28.31 -9.08 14.66
C GLU A 110 -27.53 -9.34 13.36
N ASP A 111 -28.27 -9.31 12.26
CA ASP A 111 -27.88 -9.86 10.97
C ASP A 111 -26.91 -8.94 10.22
N VAL A 112 -25.67 -9.40 10.05
CA VAL A 112 -24.65 -8.76 9.21
C VAL A 112 -24.29 -9.68 8.06
N GLU A 113 -25.23 -9.86 7.13
CA GLU A 113 -24.98 -10.53 5.85
C GLU A 113 -24.15 -9.62 4.93
N GLU A 114 -22.84 -9.84 4.86
CA GLU A 114 -22.01 -9.42 3.71
C GLU A 114 -20.98 -10.51 3.36
N ALA A 115 -20.65 -10.62 2.07
CA ALA A 115 -19.81 -11.68 1.54
C ALA A 115 -18.36 -11.57 2.05
N GLY A 116 -17.97 -12.45 2.98
CA GLY A 116 -16.62 -12.51 3.53
C GLY A 116 -16.50 -13.03 4.97
N ALA A 117 -17.61 -13.11 5.71
CA ALA A 117 -17.60 -13.51 7.12
C ALA A 117 -16.85 -14.84 7.39
N LEU A 118 -15.95 -14.81 8.38
CA LEU A 118 -15.19 -15.99 8.83
C LEU A 118 -16.12 -17.02 9.47
N GLN A 119 -16.08 -18.27 9.00
CA GLN A 119 -16.75 -19.38 9.68
C GLN A 119 -16.09 -19.66 11.05
N LYS A 120 -16.90 -20.15 12.00
CA LYS A 120 -16.45 -20.41 13.39
C LYS A 120 -15.56 -21.64 13.47
N ASN A 121 -14.25 -21.45 13.27
CA ASN A 121 -13.24 -22.45 13.62
C ASN A 121 -13.19 -22.62 15.15
N HIS A 122 -13.86 -23.66 15.65
CA HIS A 122 -13.74 -24.10 17.03
C HIS A 122 -12.34 -24.67 17.29
N ALA A 123 -11.41 -23.81 17.69
CA ALA A 123 -10.15 -24.22 18.32
C ALA A 123 -10.44 -24.76 19.74
N SER A 124 -11.10 -25.91 19.82
CA SER A 124 -11.33 -26.60 21.09
C SER A 124 -10.00 -27.12 21.64
N VAL A 125 -9.52 -26.53 22.74
CA VAL A 125 -8.36 -27.01 23.47
C VAL A 125 -8.67 -28.40 24.05
N ILE A 126 -8.13 -29.45 23.41
CA ILE A 126 -8.21 -30.82 23.91
C ILE A 126 -6.88 -31.17 24.57
N SER A 127 -6.88 -31.20 25.91
CA SER A 127 -5.77 -31.74 26.69
C SER A 127 -5.79 -33.27 26.66
N GLY A 128 -4.75 -33.90 26.11
CA GLY A 128 -4.61 -35.36 26.11
C GLY A 128 -3.18 -35.81 25.83
N ASN A 129 -2.55 -36.49 26.79
CA ASN A 129 -1.26 -37.14 26.59
C ASN A 129 -1.41 -38.46 25.79
N PRO A 130 -0.38 -38.91 25.07
CA PRO A 130 -0.51 -39.96 24.06
C PRO A 130 -0.34 -41.38 24.62
N THR A 131 -1.09 -42.33 24.05
CA THR A 131 -0.78 -43.77 24.15
C THR A 131 -1.21 -44.54 22.89
N GLU A 132 -0.24 -45.25 22.30
CA GLU A 132 -0.34 -46.53 21.58
C GLU A 132 -1.46 -46.81 20.52
N ALA A 133 -0.99 -46.86 19.27
CA ALA A 133 -0.98 -48.07 18.40
C ALA A 133 -2.09 -48.38 17.35
N ALA A 134 -1.57 -48.78 16.18
CA ALA A 134 -2.00 -49.88 15.30
C ALA A 134 -3.26 -49.78 14.38
N HIS A 135 -2.95 -49.55 13.09
CA HIS A 135 -3.33 -50.37 11.91
C HIS A 135 -4.80 -50.56 11.44
N SER A 136 -4.89 -50.75 10.11
CA SER A 136 -6.07 -51.13 9.27
C SER A 136 -7.22 -50.11 9.20
N ALA A 137 -7.78 -49.66 8.07
CA ALA A 137 -7.93 -50.13 6.67
C ALA A 137 -9.32 -50.73 6.34
N TYR A 138 -9.72 -50.53 5.08
CA TYR A 138 -10.98 -50.93 4.40
C TYR A 138 -12.23 -50.03 4.53
N GLN A 139 -12.68 -49.54 3.36
CA GLN A 139 -14.10 -49.33 3.02
C GLN A 139 -14.72 -50.68 2.58
N PRO A 140 -16.04 -50.87 2.68
CA PRO A 140 -16.99 -50.60 1.57
C PRO A 140 -18.12 -49.63 2.03
N SER A 141 -18.84 -48.83 1.23
CA SER A 141 -19.46 -48.88 -0.13
C SER A 141 -20.94 -49.32 -0.14
N GLU A 142 -21.79 -48.48 -0.76
CA GLU A 142 -23.21 -48.72 -1.14
C GLU A 142 -24.22 -48.93 0.04
N ASP A 143 -25.54 -48.67 -0.08
CA ASP A 143 -26.39 -48.46 -1.28
C ASP A 143 -27.62 -47.50 -1.02
N GLU A 144 -28.48 -47.30 -2.03
CA GLU A 144 -29.65 -46.40 -2.08
C GLU A 144 -30.83 -46.68 -1.12
N SER A 145 -31.65 -45.64 -0.82
CA SER A 145 -33.13 -45.75 -0.87
C SER A 145 -33.86 -44.39 -0.88
N LEU A 146 -35.07 -44.34 -1.47
CA LEU A 146 -35.93 -43.16 -1.66
C LEU A 146 -37.12 -43.13 -0.69
N CYS A 147 -37.68 -41.94 -0.42
CA CYS A 147 -39.10 -41.76 -0.12
C CYS A 147 -39.60 -40.36 -0.51
N THR A 148 -40.84 -40.27 -1.03
CA THR A 148 -41.40 -39.06 -1.66
C THR A 148 -42.84 -38.76 -1.24
N VAL A 149 -43.08 -37.53 -0.77
CA VAL A 149 -44.38 -36.81 -0.71
C VAL A 149 -43.98 -35.31 -0.82
N SER A 150 -44.32 -34.52 -1.84
CA SER A 150 -45.64 -34.02 -2.26
C SER A 150 -46.36 -33.20 -1.17
N CYS A 151 -47.00 -32.04 -1.43
CA CYS A 151 -47.03 -31.16 -2.61
C CYS A 151 -47.63 -29.78 -2.21
N GLU A 152 -47.77 -28.89 -3.20
CA GLU A 152 -48.69 -27.72 -3.29
C GLU A 152 -48.14 -26.30 -3.02
N MET A 153 -48.34 -25.46 -4.04
CA MET A 153 -48.28 -23.99 -4.06
C MET A 153 -49.70 -23.42 -3.95
N PRO A 154 -49.86 -22.11 -3.70
CA PRO A 154 -50.59 -21.34 -4.73
C PRO A 154 -49.86 -20.12 -5.31
N THR A 155 -50.16 -19.88 -6.58
CA THR A 155 -50.11 -18.63 -7.36
C THR A 155 -51.11 -17.58 -6.79
N GLU A 156 -51.16 -16.28 -7.14
CA GLU A 156 -50.42 -15.37 -8.05
C GLU A 156 -50.80 -13.89 -7.72
N GLN A 157 -50.42 -12.95 -8.61
CA GLN A 157 -51.07 -11.65 -8.90
C GLN A 157 -50.50 -10.35 -8.28
N THR A 158 -49.70 -9.65 -9.11
CA THR A 158 -49.67 -8.18 -9.25
C THR A 158 -50.94 -7.71 -10.02
N PRO A 159 -51.41 -6.43 -9.91
CA PRO A 159 -50.72 -5.30 -10.57
C PRO A 159 -50.86 -3.88 -9.94
N SER A 160 -50.06 -2.97 -10.52
CA SER A 160 -50.12 -1.49 -10.58
C SER A 160 -51.33 -0.71 -10.03
N SER A 161 -51.05 0.44 -9.40
CA SER A 161 -51.32 1.78 -9.99
C SER A 161 -50.80 2.95 -9.11
N ASP A 162 -50.76 4.15 -9.69
CA ASP A 162 -50.19 5.38 -9.13
C ASP A 162 -51.14 6.16 -8.21
N GLN A 163 -50.58 7.04 -7.35
CA GLN A 163 -51.12 8.41 -7.21
C GLN A 163 -50.15 9.38 -6.51
N GLU A 164 -50.05 10.59 -7.07
CA GLU A 164 -49.47 11.77 -6.42
C GLU A 164 -50.52 12.47 -5.55
N THR A 165 -50.09 13.18 -4.50
CA THR A 165 -50.68 14.50 -4.17
C THR A 165 -49.67 15.35 -3.39
N ALA A 166 -49.51 16.61 -3.78
CA ALA A 166 -48.79 17.63 -3.02
C ALA A 166 -49.78 18.59 -2.32
N LEU A 167 -49.27 19.43 -1.41
CA LEU A 167 -49.78 20.73 -0.91
C LEU A 167 -48.92 21.06 0.34
N GLU A 168 -47.90 21.93 0.29
CA GLU A 168 -47.84 23.37 0.02
C GLU A 168 -47.78 24.25 1.31
N ILE A 169 -46.66 24.98 1.42
CA ILE A 169 -46.55 26.41 1.76
C ILE A 169 -47.08 26.86 3.15
N ASN A 170 -46.17 27.40 3.97
CA ASN A 170 -46.12 28.83 4.29
C ASN A 170 -44.80 29.23 4.97
N ASP A 171 -44.09 30.19 4.37
CA ASP A 171 -42.93 30.86 4.95
C ASP A 171 -43.37 31.98 5.92
N VAL A 172 -42.55 32.25 6.95
CA VAL A 172 -42.30 33.61 7.46
C VAL A 172 -40.86 33.66 8.00
N GLU A 173 -39.98 34.38 7.30
CA GLU A 173 -38.72 34.88 7.88
C GLU A 173 -39.02 36.06 8.84
N VAL A 174 -38.10 36.37 9.77
CA VAL A 174 -37.50 37.72 9.84
C VAL A 174 -36.32 37.78 10.84
N THR A 175 -35.22 38.30 10.30
CA THR A 175 -33.95 38.79 10.88
C THR A 175 -33.86 39.13 12.38
N GLY A 176 -32.64 38.98 12.96
CA GLY A 176 -32.32 39.52 14.29
C GLY A 176 -30.83 39.44 14.68
N GLU A 177 -29.92 40.07 13.92
CA GLU A 177 -28.51 40.21 14.33
C GLU A 177 -28.33 41.15 15.53
N ASN A 178 -27.35 40.88 16.41
CA ASN A 178 -26.31 41.85 16.81
C ASN A 178 -25.22 41.22 17.69
N GLU A 179 -24.07 41.91 17.81
CA GLU A 179 -22.82 41.41 18.41
C GLU A 179 -22.51 41.99 19.83
N LYS A 180 -21.33 41.60 20.34
CA LYS A 180 -20.34 42.41 21.10
C LYS A 180 -20.28 42.42 22.65
N HIS A 181 -19.16 41.81 23.11
CA HIS A 181 -18.12 42.36 24.02
C HIS A 181 -18.23 42.28 25.58
N TYR A 182 -17.40 41.37 26.14
CA TYR A 182 -16.20 41.61 26.98
C TYR A 182 -16.24 42.23 28.40
N ASP A 183 -15.21 41.81 29.18
CA ASP A 183 -14.74 42.21 30.53
C ASP A 183 -15.71 42.03 31.73
N ASP A 184 -15.37 41.35 32.84
CA ASP A 184 -14.17 41.27 33.71
C ASP A 184 -14.17 42.28 34.89
N LYS A 185 -14.48 41.78 36.10
CA LYS A 185 -13.53 41.82 37.24
C LYS A 185 -13.94 41.05 38.51
N THR A 186 -13.06 40.12 38.85
CA THR A 186 -12.63 39.71 40.21
C THR A 186 -13.13 40.51 41.43
N ARG A 187 -13.49 39.78 42.50
CA ARG A 187 -13.20 40.23 43.88
C ARG A 187 -12.87 39.06 44.81
N VAL A 188 -11.70 39.12 45.46
CA VAL A 188 -11.18 38.11 46.40
C VAL A 188 -11.18 38.66 47.83
N LYS A 189 -11.45 37.80 48.82
CA LYS A 189 -11.04 37.88 50.25
C LYS A 189 -11.10 36.46 50.84
N SER A 190 -9.97 35.84 51.19
CA SER A 190 -9.38 35.75 52.55
C SER A 190 -10.32 35.05 53.56
N ALA A 191 -10.08 33.79 53.96
CA ALA A 191 -9.10 33.36 54.98
C ALA A 191 -9.44 33.88 56.39
N SER A 192 -9.40 33.11 57.49
CA SER A 192 -8.81 31.78 57.79
C SER A 192 -9.88 30.81 58.41
N GLU A 193 -9.72 29.81 59.30
CA GLU A 193 -8.61 29.32 60.16
C GLU A 193 -8.66 27.78 60.41
N GLU A 194 -8.75 27.26 61.66
CA GLU A 194 -8.30 25.89 62.06
C GLU A 194 -9.38 24.88 62.59
N GLU A 195 -8.91 23.64 62.75
CA GLU A 195 -9.51 22.33 63.08
C GLU A 195 -10.60 22.18 64.16
N THR A 196 -11.50 21.20 63.97
CA THR A 196 -11.64 20.04 64.90
C THR A 196 -12.41 18.87 64.25
N SER A 197 -12.28 17.66 64.80
CA SER A 197 -12.67 16.39 64.18
C SER A 197 -14.02 15.81 64.64
N GLU A 198 -14.77 15.18 63.72
CA GLU A 198 -15.45 13.91 64.00
C GLU A 198 -15.73 13.12 62.70
N ASN A 199 -15.76 11.78 62.78
CA ASN A 199 -15.88 10.89 61.63
C ASN A 199 -17.27 10.22 61.57
N VAL A 200 -17.90 10.18 60.39
CA VAL A 200 -18.64 9.03 59.84
C VAL A 200 -18.97 9.30 58.36
N PRO A 201 -18.89 8.30 57.44
CA PRO A 201 -18.77 8.58 56.01
C PRO A 201 -20.10 8.92 55.33
N THR A 202 -20.06 9.94 54.46
CA THR A 202 -21.04 10.11 53.37
C THR A 202 -20.46 9.44 52.12
N ALA A 203 -21.29 8.72 51.36
CA ALA A 203 -20.80 7.97 50.20
C ALA A 203 -20.32 8.93 49.09
N GLU A 204 -19.04 8.87 48.73
CA GLU A 204 -18.52 9.54 47.55
C GLU A 204 -19.00 8.82 46.29
N ASP A 205 -19.72 9.55 45.45
CA ASP A 205 -20.16 9.09 44.14
C ASP A 205 -18.91 8.82 43.28
N THR A 206 -18.54 7.54 43.17
CA THR A 206 -17.35 7.13 42.42
C THR A 206 -17.65 7.27 40.94
N ALA A 207 -17.45 8.49 40.43
CA ALA A 207 -17.71 8.87 39.06
C ALA A 207 -17.08 7.85 38.10
N LEU A 208 -17.94 7.02 37.49
CA LEU A 208 -17.52 5.91 36.65
C LEU A 208 -16.75 6.45 35.44
N GLN A 209 -15.42 6.31 35.50
CA GLN A 209 -14.53 6.43 34.35
C GLN A 209 -15.17 5.69 33.17
N PRO A 210 -15.49 6.37 32.05
CA PRO A 210 -16.24 5.76 30.97
C PRO A 210 -15.44 4.58 30.44
N LYS A 211 -15.94 3.37 30.68
CA LYS A 211 -15.32 2.14 30.18
C LYS A 211 -15.16 2.30 28.67
N LYS A 212 -13.91 2.35 28.17
CA LYS A 212 -13.66 2.26 26.73
C LYS A 212 -14.37 1.01 26.23
N ASN A 213 -15.43 1.20 25.43
CA ASN A 213 -16.17 0.09 24.85
C ASN A 213 -15.17 -0.81 24.10
N ARG A 214 -15.13 -2.09 24.47
CA ARG A 214 -14.26 -3.07 23.83
C ARG A 214 -14.66 -3.17 22.36
N ILE A 215 -13.69 -3.09 21.46
CA ILE A 215 -13.95 -3.17 20.03
C ILE A 215 -14.35 -4.60 19.69
N THR A 216 -15.49 -4.77 19.02
CA THR A 216 -16.06 -6.07 18.66
C THR A 216 -15.96 -6.32 17.16
N TYR A 217 -16.02 -7.58 16.73
CA TYR A 217 -15.84 -7.92 15.31
C TYR A 217 -16.90 -7.26 14.42
N SER A 218 -18.16 -7.18 14.89
CA SER A 218 -19.25 -6.48 14.21
C SER A 218 -18.94 -4.98 13.98
N GLN A 219 -18.27 -4.31 14.92
CA GLN A 219 -17.84 -2.91 14.74
C GLN A 219 -16.75 -2.76 13.67
N ILE A 220 -15.83 -3.72 13.57
CA ILE A 220 -14.77 -3.73 12.54
C ILE A 220 -15.37 -3.98 11.15
N ILE A 221 -16.36 -4.87 11.03
CA ILE A 221 -17.12 -5.08 9.79
C ILE A 221 -17.86 -3.80 9.39
N LYS A 222 -18.62 -3.20 10.31
CA LYS A 222 -19.42 -1.99 10.06
C LYS A 222 -18.57 -0.79 9.62
N GLU A 223 -17.41 -0.58 10.24
CA GLU A 223 -16.44 0.45 9.85
C GLU A 223 -15.44 -0.03 8.78
N GLY A 224 -15.71 -1.14 8.10
CA GLY A 224 -14.78 -1.81 7.17
C GLY A 224 -14.27 -0.93 6.03
N ARG A 225 -15.03 0.11 5.63
CA ARG A 225 -14.64 1.14 4.64
C ARG A 225 -13.76 2.26 5.23
N ARG A 226 -13.31 2.16 6.48
CA ARG A 226 -12.28 3.00 7.12
C ARG A 226 -10.91 2.33 7.14
N PHE A 227 -10.86 1.05 6.78
CA PHE A 227 -9.60 0.33 6.61
C PHE A 227 -9.08 0.45 5.18
N ASN A 228 -7.76 0.57 5.05
CA ASN A 228 -7.02 0.39 3.81
C ASN A 228 -5.75 -0.41 4.15
N ILE A 229 -5.84 -1.72 4.02
CA ILE A 229 -4.87 -2.69 4.53
C ILE A 229 -3.85 -3.01 3.43
N ASP A 230 -2.63 -2.50 3.59
CA ASP A 230 -1.53 -2.73 2.65
C ASP A 230 -1.00 -4.18 2.71
N LEU A 231 -0.94 -4.85 1.56
CA LEU A 231 -0.15 -6.08 1.41
C LEU A 231 1.35 -5.80 1.63
N VAL A 232 1.87 -4.68 1.12
CA VAL A 232 3.28 -4.28 1.21
C VAL A 232 3.51 -3.26 2.33
N SER A 233 4.14 -3.70 3.42
CA SER A 233 4.54 -2.82 4.53
C SER A 233 5.92 -2.20 4.27
N LYS A 234 5.92 -0.92 3.91
CA LYS A 234 7.09 -0.12 3.56
C LYS A 234 6.94 1.34 3.99
N LEU A 235 8.06 2.08 3.97
CA LEU A 235 8.11 3.52 4.22
C LEU A 235 8.75 4.25 3.05
N LEU A 236 8.31 5.49 2.81
CA LEU A 236 8.95 6.39 1.86
C LEU A 236 10.03 7.18 2.59
N TYR A 237 11.30 6.98 2.26
CA TYR A 237 12.36 7.89 2.74
C TYR A 237 12.10 9.31 2.24
N SER A 238 12.42 10.32 3.05
CA SER A 238 12.23 11.72 2.68
C SER A 238 13.14 12.15 1.53
N ARG A 239 14.29 11.49 1.31
CA ARG A 239 15.15 11.61 0.11
C ARG A 239 15.42 10.21 -0.42
N GLY A 240 15.43 10.03 -1.73
CA GLY A 240 15.55 8.72 -2.35
C GLY A 240 14.67 8.59 -3.60
N LEU A 241 14.91 7.52 -4.35
CA LEU A 241 14.50 7.49 -5.76
C LEU A 241 12.99 7.65 -5.97
N LEU A 242 12.15 7.10 -5.10
CA LEU A 242 10.69 7.23 -5.27
C LEU A 242 10.18 8.64 -4.93
N ILE A 243 10.62 9.27 -3.84
CA ILE A 243 10.13 10.62 -3.47
C ILE A 243 10.61 11.66 -4.49
N ASP A 244 11.86 11.55 -4.93
CA ASP A 244 12.43 12.50 -5.88
C ASP A 244 11.86 12.26 -7.30
N LEU A 245 11.48 11.02 -7.66
CA LEU A 245 10.67 10.70 -8.86
C LEU A 245 9.24 11.25 -8.77
N LEU A 246 8.54 11.06 -7.65
CA LEU A 246 7.17 11.57 -7.44
C LEU A 246 7.12 13.09 -7.60
N ILE A 247 8.15 13.80 -7.12
CA ILE A 247 8.32 15.24 -7.28
C ILE A 247 8.65 15.58 -8.74
N LYS A 248 9.69 14.96 -9.35
CA LYS A 248 10.10 15.24 -10.74
C LYS A 248 8.94 15.09 -11.74
N SER A 249 8.14 14.05 -11.58
CA SER A 249 7.03 13.71 -12.47
C SER A 249 5.73 14.48 -12.19
N ASN A 250 5.68 15.29 -11.12
CA ASN A 250 4.46 15.91 -10.57
C ASN A 250 3.32 14.91 -10.25
N VAL A 251 3.66 13.63 -10.03
CA VAL A 251 2.76 12.57 -9.54
C VAL A 251 2.48 12.71 -8.05
N SER A 252 3.35 13.40 -7.32
CA SER A 252 3.13 13.85 -5.93
C SER A 252 1.80 14.60 -5.71
N ARG A 253 1.20 15.19 -6.75
CA ARG A 253 -0.11 15.87 -6.68
C ARG A 253 -1.30 14.91 -6.51
N TYR A 254 -1.09 13.60 -6.61
CA TYR A 254 -2.16 12.59 -6.52
C TYR A 254 -2.22 11.90 -5.15
N ALA A 255 -1.27 12.16 -4.23
CA ALA A 255 -1.25 11.56 -2.89
C ALA A 255 -0.76 12.55 -1.83
N GLU A 256 -1.39 12.53 -0.66
CA GLU A 256 -0.92 13.23 0.54
C GLU A 256 -0.04 12.31 1.40
N PHE A 257 0.81 12.89 2.25
CA PHE A 257 1.77 12.14 3.08
C PHE A 257 1.78 12.61 4.54
N LYS A 258 1.92 11.66 5.47
CA LYS A 258 2.18 11.89 6.89
C LYS A 258 3.62 11.59 7.24
N ASN A 259 4.21 12.42 8.12
CA ASN A 259 5.49 12.14 8.74
C ASN A 259 5.38 10.93 9.69
N ILE A 260 6.38 10.05 9.68
CA ILE A 260 6.59 9.12 10.79
C ILE A 260 7.09 9.95 11.97
N THR A 261 6.47 9.77 13.13
CA THR A 261 6.73 10.60 14.32
C THR A 261 7.71 9.98 15.29
N ARG A 262 7.81 8.63 15.31
CA ARG A 262 8.62 7.86 16.25
C ARG A 262 9.45 6.81 15.52
N ILE A 263 10.70 6.65 15.96
CA ILE A 263 11.51 5.45 15.71
C ILE A 263 11.71 4.79 17.06
N LEU A 264 11.45 3.50 17.11
CA LEU A 264 11.42 2.69 18.32
C LEU A 264 12.40 1.52 18.18
N ALA A 265 12.93 1.06 19.31
CA ALA A 265 13.71 -0.17 19.41
C ALA A 265 13.05 -1.09 20.45
N PHE A 266 13.14 -2.40 20.25
CA PHE A 266 12.80 -3.39 21.27
C PHE A 266 14.08 -3.87 21.94
N ARG A 267 14.15 -3.80 23.27
CA ARG A 267 15.34 -4.20 24.03
C ARG A 267 14.96 -4.58 25.45
N GLU A 268 15.57 -5.66 25.99
CA GLU A 268 15.39 -6.09 27.39
C GLU A 268 13.89 -6.21 27.76
N GLY A 269 13.08 -6.75 26.84
CA GLY A 269 11.64 -6.91 26.98
C GLY A 269 10.80 -5.63 26.85
N ARG A 270 11.37 -4.52 26.37
CA ARG A 270 10.74 -3.19 26.39
C ARG A 270 10.82 -2.49 25.03
N VAL A 271 9.75 -1.80 24.67
CA VAL A 271 9.73 -0.84 23.55
C VAL A 271 10.20 0.52 24.06
N GLU A 272 11.23 1.08 23.45
CA GLU A 272 11.75 2.42 23.78
C GLU A 272 11.92 3.32 22.55
N GLN A 273 11.71 4.64 22.72
CA GLN A 273 11.88 5.60 21.63
C GLN A 273 13.35 5.98 21.45
N VAL A 274 13.83 5.87 20.21
CA VAL A 274 15.21 6.15 19.83
C VAL A 274 15.39 7.64 19.51
N PRO A 275 16.41 8.32 20.07
CA PRO A 275 16.70 9.72 19.74
C PRO A 275 17.07 9.91 18.25
N CYS A 276 16.25 10.65 17.51
CA CYS A 276 16.40 10.82 16.06
C CYS A 276 17.20 12.07 15.67
N SER A 277 17.01 13.18 16.39
CA SER A 277 17.64 14.48 16.13
C SER A 277 18.70 14.85 17.17
N ARG A 278 19.50 15.89 16.89
CA ARG A 278 20.45 16.45 17.87
C ARG A 278 19.75 16.91 19.16
N ALA A 279 18.51 17.41 19.06
CA ALA A 279 17.71 17.82 20.21
C ALA A 279 17.26 16.60 21.04
N ASP A 280 16.82 15.52 20.38
CA ASP A 280 16.44 14.28 21.07
C ASP A 280 17.64 13.64 21.76
N VAL A 281 18.81 13.61 21.10
CA VAL A 281 20.06 13.10 21.70
C VAL A 281 20.46 13.95 22.90
N PHE A 282 20.28 15.28 22.86
CA PHE A 282 20.52 16.15 24.01
C PHE A 282 19.52 15.87 25.16
N ASN A 283 18.23 15.74 24.84
CA ASN A 283 17.14 15.57 25.82
C ASN A 283 17.01 14.14 26.37
N SER A 284 17.55 13.12 25.70
CA SER A 284 17.43 11.71 26.11
C SER A 284 17.93 11.46 27.53
N LYS A 285 17.16 10.69 28.31
CA LYS A 285 17.53 10.25 29.65
C LYS A 285 18.21 8.87 29.66
N GLN A 286 18.13 8.10 28.56
CA GLN A 286 18.77 6.78 28.43
C GLN A 286 20.27 6.87 28.14
N LEU A 287 20.71 7.92 27.42
CA LEU A 287 22.11 8.08 27.03
C LEU A 287 22.90 8.90 28.06
N THR A 288 24.07 8.41 28.47
CA THR A 288 25.00 9.18 29.30
C THR A 288 25.60 10.37 28.52
N MET A 289 26.12 11.39 29.20
CA MET A 289 26.81 12.52 28.53
C MET A 289 28.02 12.07 27.67
N VAL A 290 28.66 10.97 28.06
CA VAL A 290 29.78 10.37 27.33
C VAL A 290 29.28 9.72 26.05
N GLU A 291 28.21 8.93 26.12
CA GLU A 291 27.60 8.29 24.95
C GLU A 291 27.01 9.31 23.97
N LYS A 292 26.33 10.36 24.45
CA LYS A 292 25.86 11.47 23.60
C LYS A 292 27.00 12.06 22.76
N ARG A 293 28.19 12.20 23.34
CA ARG A 293 29.40 12.69 22.65
C ARG A 293 29.98 11.65 21.67
N MET A 294 30.00 10.38 22.05
CA MET A 294 30.45 9.26 21.19
C MET A 294 29.57 9.13 19.95
N LEU A 295 28.24 9.08 20.15
CA LEU A 295 27.24 9.03 19.09
C LEU A 295 27.34 10.24 18.16
N MET A 296 27.32 11.46 18.70
CA MET A 296 27.41 12.67 17.86
C MET A 296 28.72 12.74 17.05
N LYS A 297 29.85 12.27 17.60
CA LYS A 297 31.10 12.16 16.83
C LYS A 297 30.94 11.14 15.69
N PHE A 298 30.43 9.95 15.97
CA PHE A 298 30.29 8.88 14.98
C PHE A 298 29.32 9.24 13.86
N LEU A 299 28.13 9.78 14.18
CA LEU A 299 27.16 10.23 13.17
C LEU A 299 27.72 11.37 12.30
N THR A 300 28.58 12.23 12.84
CA THR A 300 29.28 13.27 12.06
C THR A 300 30.28 12.66 11.09
N PHE A 301 31.03 11.63 11.50
CA PHE A 301 31.87 10.84 10.60
C PHE A 301 31.03 10.15 9.51
N CYS A 302 29.90 9.51 9.86
CA CYS A 302 29.04 8.82 8.89
C CYS A 302 28.45 9.75 7.81
N MET A 303 28.24 11.04 8.09
CA MET A 303 27.82 12.00 7.06
C MET A 303 28.88 12.21 5.97
N GLU A 304 30.16 12.09 6.30
CA GLU A 304 31.29 12.44 5.43
C GLU A 304 32.26 11.26 5.17
N TYR A 305 31.87 10.03 5.51
CA TYR A 305 32.78 8.86 5.58
C TYR A 305 33.58 8.62 4.29
N GLU A 306 33.03 8.96 3.12
CA GLU A 306 33.70 8.89 1.82
C GLU A 306 35.00 9.70 1.74
N LYS A 307 35.13 10.79 2.51
CA LYS A 307 36.36 11.60 2.64
C LYS A 307 37.42 10.94 3.53
N HIS A 308 37.04 9.91 4.27
CA HIS A 308 37.86 9.23 5.29
C HIS A 308 38.07 7.74 4.94
N PRO A 309 38.59 7.41 3.73
CA PRO A 309 38.72 6.04 3.26
C PRO A 309 39.55 5.15 4.21
N ASP A 310 40.58 5.72 4.82
CA ASP A 310 41.54 5.00 5.65
C ASP A 310 40.96 4.54 7.00
N GLU A 311 39.84 5.13 7.44
CA GLU A 311 39.15 4.78 8.69
C GLU A 311 38.21 3.55 8.57
N TYR A 312 38.01 3.01 7.36
CA TYR A 312 37.15 1.83 7.16
C TYR A 312 37.57 0.86 6.02
N LYS A 313 38.28 1.31 4.97
CA LYS A 313 38.64 0.44 3.83
C LYS A 313 39.72 -0.61 4.14
N VAL A 314 40.38 -0.51 5.29
CA VAL A 314 41.45 -1.43 5.70
C VAL A 314 40.90 -2.80 6.14
N ILE A 315 39.60 -2.92 6.40
CA ILE A 315 39.01 -4.10 7.05
C ILE A 315 37.73 -4.55 6.32
N GLU A 316 37.81 -5.68 5.60
CA GLU A 316 36.66 -6.33 4.95
C GLU A 316 35.83 -7.15 5.97
N ILE A 317 35.08 -6.45 6.82
CA ILE A 317 34.23 -7.03 7.87
C ILE A 317 32.77 -6.55 7.77
N THR A 318 31.87 -7.24 8.48
CA THR A 318 30.47 -6.81 8.63
C THR A 318 30.39 -5.45 9.33
N PHE A 319 29.29 -4.73 9.11
CA PHE A 319 29.06 -3.46 9.79
C PHE A 319 28.96 -3.63 11.30
N SER A 320 28.49 -4.78 11.80
CA SER A 320 28.45 -5.10 13.23
C SER A 320 29.85 -5.21 13.85
N GLU A 321 30.72 -5.99 13.23
CA GLU A 321 32.12 -6.13 13.65
C GLU A 321 32.83 -4.77 13.57
N TYR A 322 32.59 -3.99 12.52
CA TYR A 322 33.12 -2.63 12.42
C TYR A 322 32.67 -1.74 13.57
N LEU A 323 31.37 -1.71 13.90
CA LEU A 323 30.86 -0.96 15.06
C LEU A 323 31.49 -1.41 16.39
N LYS A 324 31.83 -2.69 16.52
CA LYS A 324 32.57 -3.25 17.67
C LYS A 324 34.03 -2.80 17.74
N THR A 325 34.66 -2.42 16.60
CA THR A 325 35.99 -1.75 16.59
C THR A 325 35.95 -0.25 16.93
N GLN A 326 34.78 0.38 16.79
CA GLN A 326 34.62 1.82 16.95
C GLN A 326 34.49 2.25 18.42
N LYS A 327 34.69 3.54 18.68
CA LYS A 327 34.57 4.14 20.01
C LYS A 327 33.10 4.38 20.38
N LEU A 328 32.33 3.29 20.45
CA LEU A 328 30.90 3.21 20.75
C LEU A 328 30.67 2.18 21.88
N THR A 329 29.77 2.46 22.82
CA THR A 329 29.29 1.45 23.78
C THR A 329 28.39 0.43 23.05
N PRO A 330 28.22 -0.81 23.55
CA PRO A 330 27.29 -1.77 22.94
C PRO A 330 25.87 -1.21 22.76
N ASN A 331 25.42 -0.40 23.73
CA ASN A 331 24.21 0.43 23.68
C ASN A 331 24.11 1.29 22.40
N LEU A 332 25.18 2.01 22.05
CA LEU A 332 25.22 2.84 20.84
C LEU A 332 25.40 2.01 19.56
N GLN A 333 26.19 0.93 19.60
CA GLN A 333 26.36 0.01 18.46
C GLN A 333 24.99 -0.56 18.05
N TYR A 334 24.19 -0.97 19.03
CA TYR A 334 22.82 -1.46 18.88
C TYR A 334 21.89 -0.44 18.18
N PHE A 335 21.77 0.79 18.70
CA PHE A 335 20.93 1.81 18.09
C PHE A 335 21.38 2.19 16.66
N VAL A 336 22.70 2.28 16.43
CA VAL A 336 23.24 2.57 15.09
C VAL A 336 22.88 1.47 14.10
N LEU A 337 23.06 0.20 14.48
CA LEU A 337 22.79 -0.94 13.61
C LEU A 337 21.28 -1.11 13.32
N HIS A 338 20.46 -1.23 14.35
CA HIS A 338 19.06 -1.64 14.19
C HIS A 338 18.09 -0.48 13.96
N SER A 339 18.39 0.74 14.45
CA SER A 339 17.44 1.87 14.41
C SER A 339 17.82 2.98 13.43
N ILE A 340 19.10 3.11 13.07
CA ILE A 340 19.60 4.14 12.14
C ILE A 340 19.96 3.53 10.78
N ALA A 341 20.81 2.50 10.74
CA ALA A 341 21.14 1.80 9.50
C ALA A 341 20.02 0.83 9.08
N MET A 342 19.36 0.17 10.04
CA MET A 342 18.37 -0.91 9.84
C MET A 342 18.90 -2.02 8.90
N THR A 343 20.20 -2.30 8.99
CA THR A 343 20.89 -3.31 8.19
C THR A 343 20.95 -4.66 8.91
N SER A 344 21.18 -5.74 8.16
CA SER A 344 21.41 -7.06 8.74
C SER A 344 22.76 -7.09 9.46
N GLU A 345 22.79 -7.60 10.69
CA GLU A 345 24.03 -7.73 11.48
C GLU A 345 25.09 -8.55 10.73
N THR A 346 24.67 -9.68 10.16
CA THR A 346 25.54 -10.72 9.59
C THR A 346 25.76 -10.59 8.08
N ALA A 347 24.82 -9.98 7.33
CA ALA A 347 24.89 -9.94 5.87
C ALA A 347 25.32 -8.58 5.28
N SER A 348 25.34 -7.50 6.07
CA SER A 348 25.73 -6.17 5.57
C SER A 348 27.20 -5.88 5.87
N ASN A 349 27.99 -5.67 4.81
CA ASN A 349 29.38 -5.19 4.94
C ASN A 349 29.42 -3.76 5.51
N THR A 350 30.60 -3.38 6.01
CA THR A 350 30.86 -2.06 6.60
C THR A 350 30.41 -0.88 5.71
N VAL A 351 30.64 -0.96 4.40
CA VAL A 351 30.33 0.14 3.47
C VAL A 351 28.82 0.32 3.31
N ASP A 352 28.04 -0.75 3.26
CA ASP A 352 26.59 -0.66 3.11
C ASP A 352 25.89 -0.17 4.39
N GLY A 353 26.42 -0.52 5.56
CA GLY A 353 25.99 0.08 6.83
C GLY A 353 26.30 1.58 6.93
N LEU A 354 27.47 2.01 6.47
CA LEU A 354 27.84 3.43 6.38
C LEU A 354 26.96 4.20 5.38
N LYS A 355 26.68 3.63 4.19
CA LYS A 355 25.71 4.20 3.22
C LYS A 355 24.31 4.35 3.83
N ALA A 356 23.80 3.32 4.49
CA ALA A 356 22.47 3.34 5.11
C ALA A 356 22.39 4.42 6.21
N THR A 357 23.40 4.47 7.08
CA THR A 357 23.54 5.49 8.14
C THR A 357 23.59 6.90 7.54
N LYS A 358 24.42 7.12 6.51
CA LYS A 358 24.51 8.41 5.80
C LYS A 358 23.17 8.82 5.18
N ASN A 359 22.48 7.89 4.51
CA ASN A 359 21.19 8.18 3.87
C ASN A 359 20.11 8.54 4.90
N PHE A 360 20.01 7.78 5.99
CA PHE A 360 19.10 8.06 7.10
C PHE A 360 19.34 9.49 7.64
N LEU A 361 20.59 9.82 7.98
CA LEU A 361 20.94 11.13 8.53
C LEU A 361 20.67 12.27 7.54
N HIS A 362 20.90 12.07 6.24
CA HIS A 362 20.59 13.04 5.20
C HIS A 362 19.07 13.26 4.99
N CYS A 363 18.24 12.28 5.33
CA CYS A 363 16.78 12.35 5.25
C CYS A 363 16.12 13.04 6.45
N LEU A 364 16.79 13.12 7.61
CA LEU A 364 16.26 13.81 8.79
C LEU A 364 15.96 15.29 8.50
N GLY A 365 14.84 15.81 9.00
CA GLY A 365 14.52 17.23 8.94
C GLY A 365 14.01 17.76 7.60
N ARG A 366 13.91 16.96 6.52
CA ARG A 366 13.34 17.45 5.23
C ARG A 366 11.85 17.80 5.34
N TYR A 367 11.09 17.00 6.09
CA TYR A 367 9.64 17.18 6.31
C TYR A 367 9.20 17.00 7.77
N GLY A 368 10.01 16.32 8.60
CA GLY A 368 9.70 16.01 10.00
C GLY A 368 10.94 15.61 10.80
N ASN A 369 10.73 15.18 12.05
CA ASN A 369 11.80 14.79 12.99
C ASN A 369 12.47 13.45 12.65
N THR A 370 11.77 12.56 11.93
CA THR A 370 12.31 11.28 11.42
C THR A 370 12.57 11.36 9.90
N PRO A 371 13.25 10.38 9.29
CA PRO A 371 13.59 10.41 7.87
C PRO A 371 12.50 9.84 6.94
N PHE A 372 11.29 9.58 7.43
CA PHE A 372 10.26 8.84 6.67
C PHE A 372 8.90 9.56 6.55
N LEU A 373 8.23 9.23 5.45
CA LEU A 373 6.84 9.55 5.11
C LEU A 373 6.02 8.25 4.91
N PHE A 374 4.72 8.34 5.14
CA PHE A 374 3.72 7.33 4.77
C PHE A 374 2.58 8.01 3.99
N PRO A 375 2.14 7.49 2.83
CA PRO A 375 1.01 8.03 2.08
C PRO A 375 -0.31 7.87 2.87
N LEU A 376 -1.20 8.86 2.78
CA LEU A 376 -2.57 8.68 3.25
C LEU A 376 -3.25 7.58 2.42
N TYR A 377 -4.16 6.82 3.05
CA TYR A 377 -4.87 5.68 2.48
C TYR A 377 -4.00 4.45 2.11
N GLY A 378 -2.68 4.49 2.30
CA GLY A 378 -1.79 3.33 2.20
C GLY A 378 -0.85 3.33 0.99
N GLN A 379 0.09 2.38 0.97
CA GLN A 379 1.04 2.16 -0.14
C GLN A 379 0.33 1.80 -1.45
N GLY A 380 -0.87 1.21 -1.39
CA GLY A 380 -1.70 0.89 -2.56
C GLY A 380 -2.14 2.08 -3.43
N GLU A 381 -2.03 3.32 -2.93
CA GLU A 381 -2.22 4.53 -3.73
C GLU A 381 -1.05 4.78 -4.70
N LEU A 382 0.17 4.30 -4.41
CA LEU A 382 1.36 4.59 -5.19
C LEU A 382 1.31 4.02 -6.62
N PRO A 383 0.91 2.74 -6.87
CA PRO A 383 0.67 2.24 -8.23
C PRO A 383 -0.40 3.07 -8.96
N GLN A 384 -1.49 3.41 -8.28
CA GLN A 384 -2.61 4.17 -8.87
C GLN A 384 -2.19 5.58 -9.30
N CYS A 385 -1.33 6.24 -8.52
CA CYS A 385 -0.78 7.56 -8.86
C CYS A 385 0.01 7.55 -10.18
N PHE A 386 0.87 6.53 -10.40
CA PHE A 386 1.58 6.38 -11.67
C PHE A 386 0.66 5.91 -12.80
N CYS A 387 -0.32 5.03 -12.52
CA CYS A 387 -1.33 4.66 -13.51
C CYS A 387 -2.15 5.85 -14.01
N ARG A 388 -2.49 6.81 -13.12
CA ARG A 388 -3.11 8.07 -13.50
C ARG A 388 -2.22 8.92 -14.42
N MET A 389 -0.91 8.96 -14.18
CA MET A 389 0.03 9.64 -15.10
C MET A 389 0.03 8.98 -16.48
N CYS A 390 0.08 7.65 -16.56
CA CYS A 390 -0.01 6.90 -17.81
C CYS A 390 -1.33 7.20 -18.56
N ALA A 391 -2.48 7.15 -17.86
CA ALA A 391 -3.78 7.45 -18.46
C ALA A 391 -3.88 8.89 -19.01
N VAL A 392 -3.32 9.88 -18.30
CA VAL A 392 -3.27 11.29 -18.75
C VAL A 392 -2.47 11.46 -20.04
N PHE A 393 -1.45 10.62 -20.27
CA PHE A 393 -0.65 10.62 -21.50
C PHE A 393 -1.11 9.57 -22.54
N GLY A 394 -2.38 9.13 -22.45
CA GLY A 394 -3.02 8.28 -23.47
C GLY A 394 -2.81 6.77 -23.30
N GLY A 395 -2.32 6.31 -22.14
CA GLY A 395 -2.32 4.91 -21.77
C GLY A 395 -3.74 4.36 -21.57
N ILE A 396 -4.03 3.21 -22.18
CA ILE A 396 -5.33 2.53 -22.12
C ILE A 396 -5.30 1.46 -21.02
N TYR A 397 -6.35 1.39 -20.20
CA TYR A 397 -6.43 0.57 -19.00
C TYR A 397 -7.59 -0.44 -19.03
N CYS A 398 -7.30 -1.71 -18.75
CA CYS A 398 -8.29 -2.79 -18.68
C CYS A 398 -8.09 -3.66 -17.41
N LEU A 399 -8.91 -3.44 -16.38
CA LEU A 399 -9.04 -4.37 -15.24
C LEU A 399 -10.02 -5.51 -15.58
N ARG A 400 -9.89 -6.66 -14.91
CA ARG A 400 -10.62 -7.92 -15.23
C ARG A 400 -10.37 -8.41 -16.65
N HIS A 401 -9.15 -8.21 -17.14
CA HIS A 401 -8.72 -8.46 -18.52
C HIS A 401 -7.45 -9.32 -18.53
N SER A 402 -7.61 -10.61 -18.25
CA SER A 402 -6.51 -11.56 -18.26
C SER A 402 -5.99 -11.83 -19.68
N VAL A 403 -4.73 -12.29 -19.75
CA VAL A 403 -4.03 -12.60 -20.99
C VAL A 403 -3.67 -14.08 -20.98
N GLN A 404 -3.96 -14.80 -22.07
CA GLN A 404 -3.86 -16.26 -22.10
C GLN A 404 -2.47 -16.73 -22.56
N CYS A 405 -1.86 -16.05 -23.55
CA CYS A 405 -0.50 -16.36 -24.00
C CYS A 405 0.20 -15.17 -24.67
N LEU A 406 1.54 -15.22 -24.67
CA LEU A 406 2.41 -14.42 -25.54
C LEU A 406 2.61 -15.18 -26.86
N VAL A 407 2.52 -14.49 -27.99
CA VAL A 407 2.76 -15.06 -29.33
C VAL A 407 4.17 -14.69 -29.80
N VAL A 408 5.01 -15.71 -30.01
CA VAL A 408 6.42 -15.58 -30.37
C VAL A 408 6.64 -16.06 -31.80
N ASP A 409 7.46 -15.32 -32.55
CA ASP A 409 7.89 -15.69 -33.89
C ASP A 409 8.99 -16.77 -33.85
N LYS A 410 8.80 -17.89 -34.56
CA LYS A 410 9.75 -19.02 -34.51
C LYS A 410 11.12 -18.66 -35.09
N GLU A 411 11.17 -17.82 -36.13
CA GLU A 411 12.40 -17.46 -36.83
C GLU A 411 13.20 -16.38 -36.08
N SER A 412 12.59 -15.23 -35.80
CA SER A 412 13.25 -14.09 -35.15
C SER A 412 13.31 -14.19 -33.62
N ARG A 413 12.64 -15.19 -33.03
CA ARG A 413 12.52 -15.43 -31.57
C ARG A 413 11.95 -14.25 -30.78
N LYS A 414 11.22 -13.33 -31.44
CA LYS A 414 10.62 -12.14 -30.81
C LYS A 414 9.14 -12.35 -30.52
N CYS A 415 8.69 -11.82 -29.38
CA CYS A 415 7.26 -11.68 -29.12
C CYS A 415 6.66 -10.65 -30.12
N LYS A 416 5.52 -11.00 -30.73
CA LYS A 416 4.78 -10.19 -31.72
C LYS A 416 3.47 -9.64 -31.17
N ALA A 417 2.80 -10.41 -30.33
CA ALA A 417 1.44 -10.12 -29.87
C ALA A 417 1.15 -10.82 -28.54
N ILE A 418 0.07 -10.41 -27.89
CA ILE A 418 -0.64 -11.24 -26.91
C ILE A 418 -1.95 -11.76 -27.52
N ILE A 419 -2.51 -12.81 -26.92
CA ILE A 419 -3.92 -13.17 -27.08
C ILE A 419 -4.59 -13.07 -25.70
N ASP A 420 -5.67 -12.30 -25.62
CA ASP A 420 -6.40 -12.06 -24.37
C ASP A 420 -7.48 -13.11 -24.08
N GLN A 421 -8.15 -12.99 -22.94
CA GLN A 421 -9.22 -13.90 -22.51
C GLN A 421 -10.44 -13.99 -23.45
N PHE A 422 -10.62 -13.02 -24.35
CA PHE A 422 -11.69 -12.99 -25.34
C PHE A 422 -11.25 -13.55 -26.70
N GLY A 423 -9.99 -13.99 -26.82
CA GLY A 423 -9.40 -14.33 -28.10
C GLY A 423 -9.15 -13.10 -28.98
N GLN A 424 -8.95 -11.90 -28.42
CA GLN A 424 -8.45 -10.78 -29.19
C GLN A 424 -6.92 -10.85 -29.25
N ARG A 425 -6.39 -11.03 -30.46
CA ARG A 425 -4.95 -10.87 -30.73
C ARG A 425 -4.58 -9.38 -30.77
N ILE A 426 -3.64 -8.96 -29.94
CA ILE A 426 -3.19 -7.57 -29.81
C ILE A 426 -1.68 -7.51 -30.08
N ILE A 427 -1.31 -6.87 -31.20
CA ILE A 427 0.10 -6.68 -31.60
C ILE A 427 0.75 -5.59 -30.73
N SER A 428 1.97 -5.84 -30.26
CA SER A 428 2.81 -4.86 -29.52
C SER A 428 4.29 -5.01 -29.89
N LYS A 429 5.10 -3.96 -29.66
CA LYS A 429 6.56 -3.99 -29.84
C LYS A 429 7.29 -4.44 -28.57
N HIS A 430 6.73 -4.08 -27.41
CA HIS A 430 7.30 -4.37 -26.09
C HIS A 430 6.24 -4.98 -25.18
N PHE A 431 6.68 -5.89 -24.32
CA PHE A 431 5.84 -6.65 -23.40
C PHE A 431 6.54 -6.67 -22.04
N LEU A 432 5.88 -6.16 -21.01
CA LEU A 432 6.38 -6.06 -19.64
C LEU A 432 5.43 -6.83 -18.73
N VAL A 433 5.81 -8.07 -18.45
CA VAL A 433 5.01 -9.05 -17.72
C VAL A 433 5.56 -9.13 -16.29
N GLU A 434 4.69 -9.00 -15.30
CA GLU A 434 5.00 -9.22 -13.88
C GLU A 434 5.17 -10.73 -13.63
N ASP A 435 5.96 -11.12 -12.62
CA ASP A 435 6.41 -12.51 -12.46
C ASP A 435 5.26 -13.51 -12.21
N SER A 436 4.21 -13.12 -11.47
CA SER A 436 3.08 -14.03 -11.15
C SER A 436 2.25 -14.44 -12.37
N TYR A 437 2.36 -13.69 -13.47
CA TYR A 437 1.73 -14.00 -14.74
C TYR A 437 2.47 -15.07 -15.56
N PHE A 438 3.68 -15.49 -15.19
CA PHE A 438 4.38 -16.58 -15.89
C PHE A 438 3.99 -17.97 -15.35
N SER A 439 4.03 -18.97 -16.24
CA SER A 439 3.70 -20.35 -15.87
C SER A 439 4.83 -21.00 -15.05
N GLU A 440 4.49 -22.00 -14.22
CA GLU A 440 5.49 -22.79 -13.46
C GLU A 440 6.53 -23.46 -14.35
N ASN A 441 6.18 -23.81 -15.59
CA ASN A 441 7.12 -24.33 -16.58
C ASN A 441 8.15 -23.25 -16.99
N THR A 442 7.69 -22.01 -17.20
CA THR A 442 8.53 -20.85 -17.53
C THR A 442 9.47 -20.49 -16.37
N CYS A 443 8.96 -20.54 -15.14
CA CYS A 443 9.70 -20.17 -13.93
C CYS A 443 10.41 -21.35 -13.23
N SER A 444 10.46 -22.53 -13.87
CA SER A 444 11.00 -23.79 -13.31
C SER A 444 12.49 -23.76 -12.91
N HIS A 445 13.22 -22.70 -13.25
CA HIS A 445 14.61 -22.47 -12.84
C HIS A 445 14.79 -21.27 -11.88
N VAL A 446 13.70 -20.59 -11.52
CA VAL A 446 13.73 -19.40 -10.65
C VAL A 446 13.75 -19.81 -9.19
N GLN A 447 14.77 -19.37 -8.46
CA GLN A 447 14.87 -19.57 -7.00
C GLN A 447 14.24 -18.40 -6.26
N TYR A 448 12.94 -18.54 -5.99
CA TYR A 448 12.14 -17.55 -5.28
C TYR A 448 12.60 -17.31 -3.83
N ARG A 449 12.19 -16.16 -3.31
CA ARG A 449 12.49 -15.68 -1.96
C ARG A 449 11.21 -15.24 -1.30
N GLN A 450 10.91 -15.78 -0.12
CA GLN A 450 9.68 -15.48 0.60
C GLN A 450 9.85 -14.31 1.59
N ILE A 451 8.74 -13.63 1.88
CA ILE A 451 8.65 -12.51 2.81
C ILE A 451 7.54 -12.80 3.82
N SER A 452 7.91 -12.99 5.08
CA SER A 452 6.97 -13.26 6.15
C SER A 452 6.29 -11.95 6.57
N ARG A 453 4.95 -11.98 6.56
CA ARG A 453 4.08 -10.81 6.75
C ARG A 453 2.99 -11.13 7.77
N SER A 454 2.73 -10.20 8.67
CA SER A 454 1.53 -10.20 9.51
C SER A 454 0.91 -8.81 9.54
N VAL A 455 -0.40 -8.76 9.80
CA VAL A 455 -1.21 -7.56 9.90
C VAL A 455 -2.14 -7.72 11.11
N LEU A 456 -2.06 -6.77 12.04
CA LEU A 456 -2.84 -6.78 13.28
C LEU A 456 -3.71 -5.52 13.33
N ILE A 457 -4.93 -5.67 13.87
CA ILE A 457 -5.78 -4.56 14.28
C ILE A 457 -5.75 -4.52 15.81
N THR A 458 -5.20 -3.46 16.40
CA THR A 458 -5.02 -3.32 17.86
C THR A 458 -5.83 -2.15 18.40
N ASP A 459 -6.19 -2.14 19.70
CA ASP A 459 -6.95 -1.04 20.32
C ASP A 459 -6.06 0.06 20.94
N ARG A 460 -4.74 -0.14 20.86
CA ARG A 460 -3.67 0.60 21.54
C ARG A 460 -2.37 0.57 20.71
N SER A 461 -1.56 1.62 20.88
CA SER A 461 -0.21 1.73 20.35
C SER A 461 0.79 0.96 21.20
N VAL A 462 1.88 0.46 20.59
CA VAL A 462 2.98 -0.28 21.25
C VAL A 462 3.74 0.55 22.28
N LEU A 463 3.67 1.89 22.18
CA LEU A 463 4.23 2.81 23.15
C LEU A 463 3.16 3.85 23.54
N LYS A 464 2.63 3.74 24.77
CA LYS A 464 1.59 4.65 25.26
C LYS A 464 2.14 6.06 25.48
N THR A 465 1.44 7.04 24.92
CA THR A 465 1.74 8.48 24.96
C THR A 465 0.44 9.28 25.09
N ASP A 466 0.53 10.58 25.40
CA ASP A 466 -0.64 11.46 25.55
C ASP A 466 -1.31 11.82 24.21
N SER A 467 -0.59 11.66 23.09
CA SER A 467 -1.13 11.76 21.74
C SER A 467 -1.29 10.37 21.13
N ASP A 468 -2.48 10.06 20.63
CA ASP A 468 -2.83 8.79 19.98
C ASP A 468 -2.59 8.81 18.46
N GLN A 469 -2.46 9.99 17.85
CA GLN A 469 -2.21 10.14 16.40
C GLN A 469 -0.71 10.09 16.06
N GLN A 470 0.02 9.11 16.60
CA GLN A 470 1.42 8.87 16.27
C GLN A 470 1.58 7.74 15.24
N ILE A 471 2.57 7.87 14.37
CA ILE A 471 3.00 6.83 13.42
C ILE A 471 4.42 6.42 13.82
N SER A 472 4.67 5.12 13.88
CA SER A 472 5.93 4.58 14.40
C SER A 472 6.52 3.49 13.51
N ILE A 473 7.84 3.42 13.47
CA ILE A 473 8.57 2.21 13.07
C ILE A 473 9.34 1.67 14.28
N LEU A 474 9.24 0.37 14.47
CA LEU A 474 9.94 -0.40 15.51
C LEU A 474 10.77 -1.48 14.82
N THR A 475 12.03 -1.64 15.24
CA THR A 475 12.86 -2.79 14.87
C THR A 475 13.02 -3.72 16.07
N VAL A 476 12.74 -5.00 15.83
CA VAL A 476 12.99 -6.11 16.75
C VAL A 476 14.07 -6.98 16.11
N PRO A 477 15.28 -7.10 16.68
CA PRO A 477 16.30 -8.02 16.17
C PRO A 477 15.81 -9.47 16.18
N GLY A 478 16.46 -10.32 15.39
CA GLY A 478 16.36 -11.77 15.60
C GLY A 478 17.13 -12.15 16.86
N GLU A 479 16.50 -12.89 17.77
CA GLU A 479 17.13 -13.38 19.00
C GLU A 479 17.84 -14.72 18.76
N GLU A 480 17.24 -15.62 17.96
CA GLU A 480 17.80 -16.94 17.64
C GLU A 480 18.69 -16.92 16.38
N PRO A 481 19.80 -17.68 16.34
CA PRO A 481 20.66 -17.82 15.17
C PRO A 481 19.93 -18.37 13.93
N GLY A 482 19.58 -17.49 12.99
CA GLY A 482 18.83 -17.84 11.77
C GLY A 482 17.45 -17.18 11.67
N THR A 483 17.02 -16.48 12.72
CA THR A 483 15.92 -15.51 12.62
C THR A 483 16.41 -14.18 12.02
N PHE A 484 15.51 -13.44 11.37
CA PHE A 484 15.81 -12.15 10.77
C PHE A 484 15.14 -11.02 11.54
N ALA A 485 15.77 -9.84 11.58
CA ALA A 485 15.20 -8.68 12.26
C ALA A 485 13.81 -8.34 11.70
N VAL A 486 12.81 -8.39 12.58
CA VAL A 486 11.41 -8.09 12.28
C VAL A 486 11.21 -6.58 12.36
N ARG A 487 10.63 -6.00 11.30
CA ARG A 487 10.17 -4.62 11.29
C ARG A 487 8.69 -4.57 11.59
N VAL A 488 8.32 -3.68 12.50
CA VAL A 488 6.93 -3.44 12.91
C VAL A 488 6.61 -1.99 12.59
N ILE A 489 5.62 -1.76 11.73
CA ILE A 489 5.13 -0.41 11.38
C ILE A 489 3.74 -0.25 11.99
N GLU A 490 3.56 0.82 12.77
CA GLU A 490 2.33 1.17 13.47
C GLU A 490 1.69 2.39 12.80
N LEU A 491 0.45 2.22 12.33
CA LEU A 491 -0.35 3.25 11.67
C LEU A 491 -1.55 3.62 12.57
N CYS A 492 -1.65 4.90 12.94
CA CYS A 492 -2.81 5.45 13.64
C CYS A 492 -3.94 5.85 12.65
N PRO A 493 -5.18 6.07 13.12
CA PRO A 493 -6.32 6.39 12.25
C PRO A 493 -6.13 7.62 11.35
N SER A 494 -5.29 8.58 11.74
CA SER A 494 -5.00 9.76 10.90
C SER A 494 -4.13 9.48 9.65
N THR A 495 -3.73 8.22 9.41
CA THR A 495 -3.21 7.73 8.12
C THR A 495 -4.31 7.35 7.14
N MET A 496 -5.56 7.26 7.60
CA MET A 496 -6.73 6.78 6.85
C MET A 496 -6.68 5.28 6.46
N THR A 497 -5.86 4.46 7.15
CA THR A 497 -5.78 3.00 6.93
C THR A 497 -6.56 2.16 7.95
N CYS A 498 -7.14 2.77 8.99
CA CYS A 498 -7.93 2.07 10.02
C CYS A 498 -8.98 2.97 10.70
N MET A 499 -9.96 2.33 11.36
CA MET A 499 -11.04 3.03 12.08
C MET A 499 -10.57 3.71 13.37
N LYS A 500 -11.28 4.76 13.80
CA LYS A 500 -11.01 5.45 15.08
C LYS A 500 -11.03 4.46 16.26
N GLY A 501 -10.07 4.60 17.16
CA GLY A 501 -9.89 3.71 18.31
C GLY A 501 -9.08 2.44 18.02
N THR A 502 -8.76 2.15 16.76
CA THR A 502 -7.81 1.10 16.37
C THR A 502 -6.47 1.66 15.89
N TYR A 503 -5.47 0.80 15.79
CA TYR A 503 -4.25 0.99 15.00
C TYR A 503 -4.12 -0.20 14.03
N LEU A 504 -3.53 0.05 12.86
CA LEU A 504 -3.12 -1.01 11.94
C LEU A 504 -1.61 -1.24 12.12
N VAL A 505 -1.22 -2.44 12.55
CA VAL A 505 0.18 -2.79 12.76
C VAL A 505 0.61 -3.83 11.75
N HIS A 506 1.65 -3.55 11.00
CA HIS A 506 2.21 -4.46 10.00
C HIS A 506 3.59 -4.97 10.43
N LEU A 507 3.73 -6.29 10.55
CA LEU A 507 5.01 -6.95 10.80
C LEU A 507 5.59 -7.52 9.50
N THR A 508 6.90 -7.38 9.30
CA THR A 508 7.60 -7.85 8.10
C THR A 508 9.01 -8.32 8.43
N CYS A 509 9.38 -9.52 7.99
CA CYS A 509 10.76 -9.99 7.93
C CYS A 509 11.03 -10.77 6.65
N THR A 510 12.28 -11.16 6.46
CA THR A 510 12.62 -12.31 5.60
C THR A 510 11.97 -13.57 6.18
N THR A 511 11.48 -14.46 5.32
CA THR A 511 11.00 -15.79 5.77
C THR A 511 12.14 -16.72 6.17
N SER A 512 12.01 -17.36 7.34
CA SER A 512 12.83 -18.51 7.75
C SER A 512 12.02 -19.82 7.72
N LYS A 513 10.72 -19.77 8.07
CA LYS A 513 9.78 -20.91 8.02
C LYS A 513 8.43 -20.53 7.39
N THR A 514 7.35 -20.51 8.16
CA THR A 514 6.06 -19.89 7.79
C THR A 514 5.96 -18.47 8.30
N ALA A 515 5.08 -17.65 7.69
CA ALA A 515 4.84 -16.27 8.12
C ALA A 515 4.35 -16.15 9.56
N ARG A 516 3.72 -17.21 10.10
CA ARG A 516 3.33 -17.31 11.50
C ARG A 516 4.52 -17.61 12.40
N GLU A 517 5.24 -18.70 12.18
CA GLU A 517 6.38 -19.08 13.03
C GLU A 517 7.46 -17.99 13.13
N ASP A 518 7.70 -17.26 12.04
CA ASP A 518 8.68 -16.18 12.00
C ASP A 518 8.26 -14.91 12.77
N LEU A 519 6.96 -14.73 13.06
CA LEU A 519 6.40 -13.46 13.55
C LEU A 519 5.59 -13.58 14.84
N GLU A 520 4.93 -14.70 15.12
CA GLU A 520 4.11 -14.91 16.32
C GLU A 520 4.88 -14.67 17.63
N PRO A 521 6.17 -15.06 17.77
CA PRO A 521 6.95 -14.68 18.96
C PRO A 521 7.12 -13.16 19.15
N VAL A 522 7.18 -12.39 18.06
CA VAL A 522 7.24 -10.92 18.12
C VAL A 522 5.85 -10.32 18.34
N VAL A 523 4.78 -10.98 17.86
CA VAL A 523 3.41 -10.58 18.20
C VAL A 523 3.18 -10.75 19.70
N GLN A 524 3.47 -11.92 20.28
CA GLN A 524 3.25 -12.23 21.71
C GLN A 524 4.01 -11.26 22.64
N LYS A 525 5.30 -10.98 22.34
CA LYS A 525 6.14 -10.05 23.11
C LYS A 525 5.69 -8.58 23.06
N LEU A 526 5.02 -8.15 21.98
CA LEU A 526 4.56 -6.76 21.81
C LEU A 526 3.07 -6.57 22.13
N PHE A 527 2.28 -7.62 21.99
CA PHE A 527 0.84 -7.64 22.13
C PHE A 527 0.44 -8.93 22.84
N THR A 528 -0.08 -8.80 24.06
CA THR A 528 -0.81 -9.92 24.67
C THR A 528 -1.94 -10.31 23.71
N PRO A 529 -2.07 -11.58 23.32
CA PRO A 529 -3.33 -12.10 22.77
C PRO A 529 -4.46 -11.82 23.76
N TYR A 530 -5.73 -12.04 23.39
CA TYR A 530 -6.83 -11.77 24.33
C TYR A 530 -6.97 -12.80 25.49
N THR A 531 -5.90 -13.57 25.78
CA THR A 531 -5.61 -14.32 27.03
C THR A 531 -4.11 -14.72 27.10
N GLU A 532 -3.67 -15.49 28.12
CA GLU A 532 -2.36 -15.32 28.81
C GLU A 532 -1.24 -16.39 28.58
N THR A 533 0.03 -15.97 28.81
CA THR A 533 1.29 -16.72 29.15
C THR A 533 2.15 -17.47 28.10
N GLU A 534 3.47 -17.52 28.35
CA GLU A 534 4.61 -17.94 27.48
C GLU A 534 5.64 -18.85 28.22
N ILE A 535 6.56 -19.56 27.49
CA ILE A 535 7.90 -20.13 27.87
C ILE A 535 8.40 -21.16 26.80
N GLU A 536 9.68 -21.50 26.53
CA GLU A 536 11.01 -20.79 26.49
C GLU A 536 12.13 -21.78 26.00
N ASN A 537 13.07 -21.36 25.12
CA ASN A 537 14.42 -21.97 24.81
C ASN A 537 14.49 -23.41 24.20
N GLU A 538 15.50 -23.93 23.46
CA GLU A 538 16.78 -23.58 22.76
C GLU A 538 17.07 -24.84 21.84
N GLU A 539 17.96 -25.03 20.85
CA GLU A 539 19.06 -24.42 20.05
C GLU A 539 19.18 -25.39 18.78
N VAL A 540 19.93 -25.28 17.66
CA VAL A 540 20.70 -24.32 16.81
C VAL A 540 21.13 -25.16 15.52
N GLU A 541 21.74 -24.80 14.38
CA GLU A 541 22.55 -23.69 13.82
C GLU A 541 22.49 -23.66 12.24
N LYS A 542 23.08 -22.62 11.62
CA LYS A 542 23.70 -22.50 10.25
C LYS A 542 23.09 -23.21 8.99
N PRO A 543 23.19 -22.58 7.78
CA PRO A 543 22.96 -21.16 7.44
C PRO A 543 22.33 -20.89 6.04
N ARG A 544 21.66 -19.75 5.78
CA ARG A 544 21.74 -18.98 4.48
C ARG A 544 21.02 -17.61 4.47
N HIS A 545 21.25 -16.82 3.41
CA HIS A 545 21.02 -15.35 3.35
C HIS A 545 19.63 -14.89 2.88
N LEU A 546 19.21 -13.70 3.33
CA LEU A 546 18.28 -12.83 2.58
C LEU A 546 18.37 -11.35 3.01
N TYR A 547 17.66 -10.48 2.28
CA TYR A 547 17.60 -9.03 2.50
C TYR A 547 16.18 -8.52 2.22
N CYS A 548 15.54 -7.83 3.17
CA CYS A 548 14.21 -7.25 3.01
C CYS A 548 14.31 -5.71 3.00
N GLY A 549 14.04 -5.05 1.88
CA GLY A 549 14.19 -3.59 1.74
C GLY A 549 13.06 -2.77 2.38
N LEU A 550 13.40 -1.69 3.08
CA LEU A 550 12.41 -0.78 3.72
C LEU A 550 11.72 0.16 2.71
N GLY A 551 12.48 0.69 1.75
CA GLY A 551 11.98 1.61 0.72
C GLY A 551 11.64 0.94 -0.62
N ASN A 552 11.34 1.78 -1.61
CA ASN A 552 10.89 1.40 -2.96
C ASN A 552 11.97 1.50 -4.06
N ASP A 553 13.22 1.77 -3.67
CA ASP A 553 14.41 1.87 -4.54
C ASP A 553 14.53 0.76 -5.60
N ASN A 554 14.20 -0.48 -5.25
CA ASN A 554 14.30 -1.62 -6.16
C ASN A 554 13.26 -1.52 -7.30
N ALA A 555 12.02 -1.15 -7.01
CA ALA A 555 10.98 -0.93 -8.02
C ALA A 555 11.35 0.22 -8.96
N VAL A 556 11.87 1.33 -8.43
CA VAL A 556 12.30 2.48 -9.25
C VAL A 556 13.50 2.12 -10.14
N LYS A 557 14.55 1.46 -9.59
CA LYS A 557 15.72 1.01 -10.36
C LYS A 557 15.36 -0.02 -11.45
N GLN A 558 14.38 -0.89 -11.19
CA GLN A 558 13.86 -1.83 -12.18
C GLN A 558 13.14 -1.08 -13.31
N ALA A 559 12.21 -0.19 -12.97
CA ALA A 559 11.48 0.60 -13.96
C ALA A 559 12.40 1.51 -14.80
N GLU A 560 13.35 2.19 -14.18
CA GLU A 560 14.34 3.05 -14.86
C GLU A 560 15.22 2.25 -15.83
N ARG A 561 15.72 1.08 -15.39
CA ARG A 561 16.54 0.19 -16.24
C ARG A 561 15.74 -0.38 -17.41
N LEU A 562 14.47 -0.75 -17.19
CA LEU A 562 13.58 -1.21 -18.26
C LEU A 562 13.24 -0.07 -19.24
N PHE A 563 13.03 1.15 -18.74
CA PHE A 563 12.81 2.33 -19.55
C PHE A 563 13.99 2.60 -20.49
N GLN A 564 15.22 2.60 -19.98
CA GLN A 564 16.43 2.81 -20.80
C GLN A 564 16.63 1.76 -21.90
N LEU A 565 16.04 0.57 -21.78
CA LEU A 565 16.06 -0.49 -22.81
C LEU A 565 14.95 -0.33 -23.87
N ILE A 566 13.86 0.38 -23.56
CA ILE A 566 12.72 0.62 -24.47
C ILE A 566 12.85 1.98 -25.16
N CYS A 567 13.26 2.99 -24.39
CA CYS A 567 13.36 4.40 -24.75
C CYS A 567 14.81 4.91 -24.52
N PRO A 568 15.81 4.44 -25.29
CA PRO A 568 17.20 4.84 -25.09
C PRO A 568 17.39 6.34 -25.39
N ASN A 569 18.06 7.05 -24.48
CA ASN A 569 18.32 8.50 -24.49
C ASN A 569 17.10 9.42 -24.22
N GLU A 570 15.92 8.87 -23.92
CA GLU A 570 14.78 9.65 -23.40
C GLU A 570 14.97 9.98 -21.91
N ASP A 571 14.31 11.05 -21.43
CA ASP A 571 14.29 11.34 -19.99
C ASP A 571 13.26 10.47 -19.24
N PHE A 572 13.64 9.97 -18.07
CA PHE A 572 12.80 9.10 -17.26
C PHE A 572 11.79 9.92 -16.43
N CYS A 573 10.51 9.85 -16.80
CA CYS A 573 9.40 10.57 -16.18
C CYS A 573 9.63 12.09 -15.99
N PRO A 574 9.91 12.87 -17.08
CA PRO A 574 9.92 14.32 -17.02
C PRO A 574 8.56 14.88 -16.57
N PRO A 575 8.52 16.06 -15.93
CA PRO A 575 7.27 16.69 -15.52
C PRO A 575 6.34 16.89 -16.74
N PRO A 576 5.01 16.81 -16.55
CA PRO A 576 4.06 17.28 -17.55
C PRO A 576 4.30 18.79 -17.79
N PRO A 577 4.33 19.27 -19.05
CA PRO A 577 4.37 20.69 -19.32
C PRO A 577 3.07 21.32 -18.80
N ASN A 578 3.18 22.38 -18.00
CA ASN A 578 2.00 23.15 -17.58
C ASN A 578 1.70 24.21 -18.66
N PRO A 579 0.53 24.19 -19.32
CA PRO A 579 0.21 25.20 -20.34
C PRO A 579 0.10 26.61 -19.75
N GLU A 580 -0.20 26.74 -18.45
CA GLU A 580 -0.30 28.04 -17.76
C GLU A 580 1.08 28.69 -17.50
N ASP A 581 2.18 27.93 -17.61
CA ASP A 581 3.54 28.49 -17.54
C ASP A 581 3.93 29.22 -18.85
N ILE A 582 3.13 29.05 -19.92
CA ILE A 582 3.36 29.69 -21.22
C ILE A 582 2.69 31.07 -21.23
N ILE A 583 3.46 32.09 -20.88
CA ILE A 583 3.02 33.49 -21.01
C ILE A 583 2.85 33.81 -22.50
N ILE A 584 1.61 34.12 -22.89
CA ILE A 584 1.27 34.64 -24.22
C ILE A 584 1.17 36.17 -24.08
N ASP A 585 1.98 36.91 -24.84
CA ASP A 585 1.91 38.37 -24.86
C ASP A 585 0.55 38.85 -25.41
N GLY A 586 -0.13 39.71 -24.65
CA GLY A 586 -1.53 40.08 -24.92
C GLY A 586 -1.76 41.04 -26.09
N ASP A 587 -0.72 41.70 -26.59
CA ASP A 587 -0.81 42.84 -27.53
C ASP A 587 -0.83 42.39 -29.01
N SER A 588 -1.69 41.41 -29.36
CA SER A 588 -1.84 40.95 -30.76
C SER A 588 -3.26 40.53 -31.17
N LEU A 589 -4.26 40.65 -30.28
CA LEU A 589 -5.66 40.27 -30.57
C LEU A 589 -6.67 41.28 -30.01
N GLN A 590 -6.75 42.47 -30.60
CA GLN A 590 -7.91 43.35 -30.52
C GLN A 590 -8.25 43.93 -31.90
N SER A 591 -9.56 43.93 -32.23
CA SER A 591 -10.12 43.95 -33.60
C SER A 591 -9.64 42.75 -34.46
N GLU A 592 -10.50 42.05 -35.19
CA GLU A 592 -11.87 42.39 -35.61
C GLU A 592 -12.94 41.49 -34.95
N THR A 593 -14.01 42.09 -34.42
CA THR A 593 -15.25 41.37 -34.03
C THR A 593 -16.49 42.21 -34.29
N SER A 594 -16.91 42.30 -35.55
CA SER A 594 -18.34 42.38 -35.93
C SER A 594 -18.52 42.42 -37.44
N GLU A 595 -19.23 41.45 -38.02
CA GLU A 595 -20.50 41.67 -38.71
C GLU A 595 -21.21 40.31 -38.94
N PHE A 596 -22.48 40.23 -38.54
CA PHE A 596 -23.61 39.38 -39.00
C PHE A 596 -23.40 37.93 -39.54
N SER A 597 -24.34 36.98 -39.39
CA SER A 597 -25.48 36.77 -38.47
C SER A 597 -26.16 35.43 -38.81
N VAL A 598 -26.88 34.84 -37.85
CA VAL A 598 -28.05 33.93 -38.00
C VAL A 598 -28.24 33.21 -39.36
N ILE A 599 -28.10 31.89 -39.37
CA ILE A 599 -28.52 31.02 -40.48
C ILE A 599 -30.04 30.77 -40.42
N PRO A 600 -30.80 30.98 -41.52
CA PRO A 600 -32.14 30.43 -41.71
C PRO A 600 -32.12 29.23 -42.68
N GLU A 601 -33.09 28.31 -42.54
CA GLU A 601 -33.21 27.14 -43.41
C GLU A 601 -33.95 27.41 -44.73
N ALA A 602 -33.55 26.66 -45.77
CA ALA A 602 -34.26 26.28 -47.00
C ALA A 602 -35.47 27.12 -47.51
N ASN A 603 -35.38 27.59 -48.77
CA ASN A 603 -36.07 26.86 -49.86
C ASN A 603 -35.65 27.25 -51.31
N SER A 604 -35.74 26.22 -52.17
CA SER A 604 -35.97 26.15 -53.62
C SER A 604 -35.83 27.35 -54.60
N GLU A 605 -35.34 26.98 -55.80
CA GLU A 605 -35.63 27.54 -57.14
C GLU A 605 -34.74 28.67 -57.74
N THR A 606 -34.77 28.71 -59.09
CA THR A 606 -33.84 29.38 -60.02
C THR A 606 -34.58 29.70 -61.33
N PRO A 607 -33.98 30.30 -62.38
CA PRO A 607 -32.95 31.35 -62.48
C PRO A 607 -33.44 32.56 -63.34
N LYS A 608 -32.60 33.59 -63.58
CA LYS A 608 -32.24 34.09 -64.95
C LYS A 608 -31.40 35.40 -65.03
N GLU A 609 -30.33 35.30 -65.82
CA GLU A 609 -29.85 36.20 -66.90
C GLU A 609 -29.82 37.76 -66.78
N SER A 610 -28.60 38.30 -66.83
CA SER A 610 -28.19 39.57 -67.51
C SER A 610 -28.70 40.91 -66.92
N THR A 611 -28.06 42.09 -67.09
CA THR A 611 -27.05 42.63 -68.04
C THR A 611 -26.12 43.62 -67.30
N SER A 612 -24.78 43.58 -67.44
CA SER A 612 -23.90 44.36 -68.36
C SER A 612 -23.84 45.90 -68.17
N LEU A 613 -22.62 46.47 -68.27
CA LEU A 613 -22.24 47.91 -68.17
C LEU A 613 -22.17 48.45 -66.71
N GLY A 614 -21.23 49.34 -66.34
CA GLY A 614 -20.07 49.85 -67.07
C GLY A 614 -19.24 50.91 -66.30
N ASN A 615 -17.91 50.70 -66.29
CA ASN A 615 -16.79 51.59 -65.91
C ASN A 615 -16.85 53.05 -66.46
N PRO A 616 -15.93 53.99 -66.07
CA PRO A 616 -14.82 53.95 -65.08
C PRO A 616 -14.71 55.26 -64.19
N GLU A 617 -13.49 55.57 -63.69
CA GLU A 617 -12.97 56.92 -63.28
C GLU A 617 -13.52 57.49 -61.93
N GLU A 618 -12.83 58.27 -61.09
CA GLU A 618 -11.41 58.66 -60.86
C GLU A 618 -11.31 59.34 -59.44
N THR A 619 -10.20 59.67 -58.75
CA THR A 619 -8.72 59.58 -58.93
C THR A 619 -8.04 59.53 -57.54
N SER A 620 -6.80 58.98 -57.42
CA SER A 620 -5.82 59.20 -56.31
C SER A 620 -6.17 58.71 -54.88
N GLN A 621 -5.22 58.36 -54.00
CA GLN A 621 -3.75 58.41 -54.08
C GLN A 621 -3.09 57.20 -53.41
#